data_AF-A0A536LYQ1-F1
#
_entry.id   AF-A0A536LYQ1-F1
#
_cell.length_a   1.000
_cell.length_b   1.000
_cell.length_c   1.000
_cell.angle_alpha   90.00
_cell.angle_beta   90.00
_cell.angle_gamma   90.00
#
_symmetry.space_group_name_H-M   'P 1'
#
loop_
_entity.id
_entity.type
_entity.pdbx_description
1 polymer ?
#
loop_
_entity_poly.entity_id
_entity_poly.type
_entity_poly.pdbx_seq_one_letter_code
_entity_poly.pdbx_strand_id
1 'polypeptide(L)' 'MSWTVEGTYFENCNCDFACPCSVTSFGSPATQDRCQVVLAYHIEKGQI' A
#
# COMPACT_ATOMS: atom_id res chain seq x y z
N MET A 1 17.91 17.90 -5.45
CA MET A 1 18.27 16.49 -5.14
C MET A 1 16.97 15.74 -5.07
N SER A 2 16.79 14.74 -5.92
CA SER A 2 15.51 14.05 -6.12
C SER A 2 15.80 12.56 -6.12
N TRP A 3 15.53 11.94 -4.99
CA TRP A 3 15.67 10.50 -4.85
C TRP A 3 14.61 9.78 -5.68
N THR A 4 15.03 8.82 -6.50
CA THR A 4 14.16 7.99 -7.34
C THR A 4 14.44 6.52 -7.08
N VAL A 5 13.37 5.73 -7.07
CA VAL A 5 13.40 4.29 -6.78
C VAL A 5 12.48 3.57 -7.77
N GLU A 6 12.96 2.49 -8.38
CA GLU A 6 12.23 1.64 -9.33
C GLU A 6 12.19 0.21 -8.76
N GLY A 7 11.04 -0.44 -8.86
CA GLY A 7 10.85 -1.79 -8.34
C GLY A 7 9.38 -2.18 -8.27
N THR A 8 9.09 -3.20 -7.46
CA THR A 8 7.73 -3.70 -7.25
C THR A 8 7.23 -3.34 -5.85
N TYR A 9 5.93 -3.05 -5.80
CA TYR A 9 5.20 -2.71 -4.58
C TYR A 9 4.15 -3.76 -4.32
N PHE A 10 4.06 -4.19 -3.07
CA PHE A 10 3.01 -5.06 -2.57
C PHE A 10 2.34 -4.39 -1.37
N GLU A 11 1.02 -4.38 -1.40
CA GLU A 11 0.16 -3.87 -0.33
C GLU A 11 -0.85 -4.95 0.06
N ASN A 12 -1.04 -5.11 1.36
CA ASN A 12 -2.14 -5.89 1.89
C ASN A 12 -2.66 -5.30 3.20
N CYS A 13 -3.88 -5.66 3.56
CA CYS A 13 -4.46 -5.33 4.84
C CYS A 13 -5.42 -6.42 5.33
N ASN A 14 -5.82 -6.32 6.59
CA ASN A 14 -6.70 -7.25 7.29
C ASN A 14 -8.21 -7.12 6.94
N CYS A 15 -8.58 -6.41 5.88
CA CYS A 15 -9.98 -6.27 5.48
C CYS A 15 -10.48 -7.53 4.73
N ASP A 16 -11.80 -7.74 4.71
CA ASP A 16 -12.39 -9.00 4.24
C ASP A 16 -12.23 -9.24 2.73
N PHE A 17 -12.17 -8.17 1.93
CA PHE A 17 -11.98 -8.26 0.49
C PHE A 17 -11.34 -7.01 -0.09
N ALA A 18 -10.11 -7.16 -0.59
CA ALA A 18 -9.23 -6.05 -0.99
C ALA A 18 -9.13 -4.98 0.10
N CYS A 19 -8.27 -3.97 -0.08
CA CYS A 19 -8.22 -2.86 0.87
C CYS A 19 -9.19 -1.76 0.41
N PRO A 20 -10.34 -1.52 1.10
CA PRO A 20 -11.35 -0.57 0.65
C PRO A 20 -10.79 0.83 0.43
N CYS A 21 -9.86 1.25 1.28
CA CYS A 21 -9.16 2.52 1.17
C CYS A 21 -8.42 2.69 -0.17
N SER A 22 -7.84 1.62 -0.70
CA SER A 22 -7.07 1.67 -1.95
C SER A 22 -8.00 1.59 -3.16
N VAL A 23 -8.97 0.67 -3.15
CA VAL A 23 -9.88 0.46 -4.29
C VAL A 23 -10.95 1.55 -4.43
N THR A 24 -11.27 2.27 -3.36
CA THR A 24 -12.25 3.38 -3.37
C THR A 24 -11.63 4.77 -3.21
N SER A 25 -10.29 4.89 -3.22
CA SER A 25 -9.60 6.16 -2.88
C SER A 25 -10.11 6.77 -1.57
N PHE A 26 -10.11 5.99 -0.50
CA PHE A 26 -10.54 6.37 0.85
C PHE A 26 -12.02 6.78 0.97
N GLY A 27 -12.86 6.40 0.00
CA GLY A 27 -14.31 6.64 0.05
C GLY A 27 -15.07 5.69 0.98
N SER A 28 -14.51 4.51 1.27
CA SER A 28 -15.10 3.50 2.16
C SER A 28 -14.24 3.24 3.40
N PRO A 29 -14.85 2.97 4.57
CA PRO A 29 -14.13 2.62 5.78
C PRO A 29 -13.52 1.21 5.70
N ALA A 30 -12.68 0.89 6.68
CA ALA A 30 -12.20 -0.47 6.90
C ALA A 30 -13.35 -1.39 7.35
N THR A 31 -13.22 -2.70 7.10
CA THR A 31 -14.24 -3.68 7.52
C THR A 31 -14.07 -4.19 8.95
N GLN A 32 -12.90 -3.94 9.53
CA GLN A 32 -12.53 -4.31 10.90
C GLN A 32 -12.32 -3.04 11.75
N ASP A 33 -12.29 -3.17 13.08
CA ASP A 33 -12.12 -2.04 14.03
C ASP A 33 -10.90 -1.15 13.72
N ARG A 34 -9.83 -1.76 13.20
CA ARG A 34 -8.62 -1.06 12.76
C ARG A 34 -8.07 -1.67 11.48
N CYS A 35 -7.82 -0.83 10.49
CA CYS A 35 -7.04 -1.21 9.31
C CYS A 35 -5.57 -1.40 9.71
N GLN A 36 -5.05 -2.60 9.47
CA GLN A 36 -3.65 -2.95 9.63
C GLN A 36 -3.04 -3.14 8.24
N VAL A 37 -2.48 -2.06 7.70
CA VAL A 37 -1.84 -2.07 6.39
C VAL A 37 -0.41 -2.57 6.51
N VAL A 38 0.00 -3.42 5.56
CA VAL A 38 1.38 -3.88 5.36
C VAL A 38 1.82 -3.44 3.98
N LEU A 39 2.95 -2.76 3.93
CA LEU A 39 3.60 -2.32 2.70
C LEU A 39 4.94 -3.04 2.57
N ALA A 40 5.16 -3.67 1.42
CA ALA A 40 6.43 -4.28 1.06
C ALA A 40 6.91 -3.72 -0.28
N TYR A 41 8.15 -3.26 -0.31
CA TYR A 41 8.80 -2.78 -1.52
C TYR A 41 9.98 -3.68 -1.83
N HIS A 42 10.01 -4.23 -3.02
CA HIS A 42 11.19 -4.86 -3.57
C HIS A 42 11.84 -3.88 -4.55
N ILE A 43 12.94 -3.26 -4.11
CA ILE A 43 13.66 -2.22 -4.84
C ILE A 43 14.64 -2.89 -5.81
N GLU A 44 14.53 -2.54 -7.09
CA GLU A 44 15.43 -3.03 -8.15
C GLU A 44 16.50 -1.98 -8.51
N LYS A 45 16.15 -0.68 -8.50
CA LYS A 45 17.08 0.43 -8.75
C LYS A 45 16.79 1.62 -7.85
N GLY A 46 17.83 2.37 -7.46
CA GLY A 46 17.70 3.60 -6.69
C GLY A 46 18.82 4.61 -6.96
N GLN A 47 18.51 5.90 -7.03
CA GLN A 47 19.45 7.01 -7.27
C GLN A 47 19.03 8.30 -6.56
N ILE A 48 19.98 9.19 -6.24
CA ILE A 48 19.81 10.44 -5.43
C ILE A 48 19.83 11.71 -6.30
#